data_AF-A0A8H8QV15-F1
#
_entry.id   AF-A0A8H8QV15-F1
#
_cell.length_a   1.000
_cell.length_b   1.000
_cell.length_c   1.000
_cell.angle_alpha   90.00
_cell.angle_beta   90.00
_cell.angle_gamma   90.00
#
_symmetry.space_group_name_H-M   'P 1'
#
loop_
_entity.id
_entity.type
_entity.pdbx_description
1 polymer ?
#
loop_
_entity_poly.entity_id
_entity_poly.type
_entity_poly.pdbx_seq_one_letter_code
_entity_poly.pdbx_strand_id
1 'polypeptide(L)'
;MPEIAEVARVVHYLRKNLVGKTLAVVKAPDDPIIFGKVGTSGPKFEKAMTGKKVLDANQQGKYFWLIMSSPPHPVFHLGMSGWIHIRGEPNGHYRPKATKEDEEWPPEFWKFKLETDSQPKVEAAFADPRRFGRIRLVNCAAEDIKSTTPLIENGPDPVIDKDIFTAEWLEAKILSKRVPIKGFLLNQSMISGIGNWVSDEILYNAKLHPEQYTNTFSSEMIKQLHKSILYVCQTAVDLLGDSSKFPDEWLFNHRGVKSKTKAAITLPNGAKMIYLTVASRSSCVVPSVQKKIVEFPADVKKEDLNGGEDAESEKEIKPKARASNKRKAVVVEDEEVVKAEEEELDKDEPKGKAKKAKSTPKAKIGKVKIKKASSED
;
A
#
# COMPACT_ATOMS: atom_id res chain seq x y z
N MET A 1 0.11 -3.97 -3.53
CA MET A 1 0.93 -3.17 -2.61
C MET A 1 1.48 -4.15 -1.60
N PRO A 2 2.78 -4.17 -1.33
CA PRO A 2 3.34 -4.98 -0.25
C PRO A 2 2.71 -4.63 1.09
N GLU A 3 2.25 -5.65 1.81
CA GLU A 3 1.69 -5.59 3.16
C GLU A 3 2.61 -6.39 4.11
N ILE A 4 2.11 -6.82 5.27
CA ILE A 4 2.93 -7.50 6.29
C ILE A 4 3.66 -8.75 5.77
N ALA A 5 2.99 -9.58 4.96
CA ALA A 5 3.53 -10.84 4.48
C ALA A 5 4.64 -10.66 3.44
N GLU A 6 4.48 -9.69 2.53
CA GLU A 6 5.50 -9.38 1.54
C GLU A 6 6.75 -8.74 2.17
N VAL A 7 6.59 -7.94 3.23
CA VAL A 7 7.73 -7.43 4.00
C VAL A 7 8.44 -8.57 4.74
N ALA A 8 7.69 -9.49 5.35
CA ALA A 8 8.26 -10.71 5.95
C ALA A 8 9.05 -11.56 4.96
N ARG A 9 8.55 -11.70 3.73
CA ARG A 9 9.29 -12.36 2.65
C ARG A 9 10.62 -11.67 2.36
N VAL A 10 10.60 -10.35 2.17
CA VAL A 10 11.81 -9.57 1.90
C VAL A 10 12.81 -9.74 3.04
N VAL A 11 12.38 -9.62 4.30
CA VAL A 11 13.27 -9.80 5.46
C VAL A 11 13.81 -11.22 5.55
N HIS A 12 13.00 -12.25 5.27
CA HIS A 12 13.48 -13.63 5.22
C HIS A 12 14.65 -13.79 4.24
N TYR A 13 14.51 -13.29 3.00
CA TYR A 13 15.57 -13.41 2.00
C TYR A 13 16.77 -12.50 2.28
N LEU A 14 16.57 -11.34 2.91
CA LEU A 14 17.67 -10.50 3.40
C LEU A 14 18.48 -11.22 4.49
N ARG A 15 17.80 -11.87 5.44
CA ARG A 15 18.46 -12.69 6.49
C ARG A 15 19.24 -13.85 5.87
N LYS A 16 18.60 -14.60 4.97
CA LYS A 16 19.21 -15.74 4.28
C LYS A 16 20.48 -15.34 3.51
N ASN A 17 20.48 -14.17 2.86
CA ASN A 17 21.49 -13.87 1.85
C ASN A 17 22.50 -12.78 2.21
N LEU A 18 22.15 -11.80 3.06
CA LEU A 18 23.01 -10.66 3.37
C LEU A 18 23.56 -10.67 4.79
N VAL A 19 22.84 -11.23 5.78
CA VAL A 19 23.30 -11.24 7.17
C VAL A 19 24.61 -12.00 7.31
N GLY A 20 25.54 -11.41 8.06
CA GLY A 20 26.89 -11.94 8.25
C GLY A 20 27.91 -11.51 7.18
N LYS A 21 27.50 -10.78 6.13
CA LYS A 21 28.37 -10.38 5.01
C LYS A 21 28.64 -8.88 5.00
N THR A 22 29.73 -8.48 4.34
CA THR A 22 30.09 -7.07 4.16
C THR A 22 29.60 -6.58 2.81
N LEU A 23 29.04 -5.37 2.76
CA LEU A 23 28.64 -4.73 1.52
C LEU A 23 29.89 -4.16 0.81
N ALA A 24 30.52 -4.97 -0.05
CA ALA A 24 31.72 -4.58 -0.80
C ALA A 24 31.45 -3.47 -1.81
N VAL A 25 30.30 -3.53 -2.50
CA VAL A 25 29.88 -2.48 -3.44
C VAL A 25 28.47 -2.05 -3.10
N VAL A 26 28.28 -0.73 -2.97
CA VAL A 26 26.97 -0.11 -2.94
C VAL A 26 26.92 0.91 -4.06
N LYS A 27 25.81 0.94 -4.80
CA LYS A 27 25.51 2.01 -5.74
C LYS A 27 24.12 2.54 -5.47
N ALA A 28 23.96 3.84 -5.37
CA ALA A 28 22.66 4.49 -5.18
C ALA A 28 22.61 5.82 -5.94
N PRO A 29 22.10 5.84 -7.18
CA PRO A 29 21.82 7.05 -7.92
C PRO A 29 20.91 7.98 -7.11
N ASP A 30 21.08 9.29 -7.29
CA ASP A 30 20.28 10.23 -6.53
C ASP A 30 18.84 10.27 -7.06
N ASP A 31 17.90 9.81 -6.23
CA ASP A 31 16.46 9.90 -6.48
C ASP A 31 15.81 10.71 -5.35
N PRO A 32 15.54 12.02 -5.55
CA PRO A 32 15.03 12.90 -4.50
C PRO A 32 13.62 12.52 -4.02
N ILE A 33 12.87 11.70 -4.77
CA ILE A 33 11.55 11.24 -4.34
C ILE A 33 11.69 10.07 -3.34
N ILE A 34 12.62 9.16 -3.59
CA ILE A 34 12.88 7.98 -2.74
C ILE A 34 13.65 8.38 -1.46
N PHE A 35 14.69 9.19 -1.61
CA PHE A 35 15.63 9.55 -0.55
C PHE A 35 15.35 10.94 0.04
N GLY A 36 15.09 11.94 -0.81
CA GLY A 36 15.02 13.35 -0.42
C GLY A 36 13.83 13.67 0.49
N LYS A 37 12.65 13.10 0.23
CA LYS A 37 11.43 13.29 1.07
C LYS A 37 11.59 12.85 2.52
N VAL A 38 12.67 12.15 2.85
CA VAL A 38 12.96 11.61 4.18
C VAL A 38 14.35 12.01 4.68
N GLY A 39 14.90 13.10 4.15
CA GLY A 39 16.10 13.76 4.69
C GLY A 39 17.44 13.12 4.31
N THR A 40 17.49 12.25 3.30
CA THR A 40 18.73 11.63 2.82
C THR A 40 18.91 11.79 1.31
N SER A 41 19.97 11.22 0.74
CA SER A 41 20.23 11.17 -0.71
C SER A 41 20.84 9.82 -1.10
N GLY A 42 20.78 9.48 -2.39
CA GLY A 42 21.44 8.27 -2.91
C GLY A 42 22.94 8.24 -2.54
N PRO A 43 23.71 9.30 -2.83
CA PRO A 43 25.13 9.35 -2.44
C PRO A 43 25.41 9.24 -0.93
N LYS A 44 24.53 9.80 -0.07
CA LYS A 44 24.66 9.63 1.38
C LYS A 44 24.45 8.18 1.79
N PHE A 45 23.46 7.49 1.21
CA PHE A 45 23.22 6.07 1.42
C PHE A 45 24.40 5.22 0.94
N GLU A 46 24.90 5.46 -0.28
CA GLU A 46 26.06 4.75 -0.84
C GLU A 46 27.28 4.86 0.08
N LYS A 47 27.62 6.09 0.49
CA LYS A 47 28.73 6.33 1.41
C LYS A 47 28.53 5.66 2.77
N ALA A 48 27.32 5.71 3.32
CA ALA A 48 27.05 5.18 4.66
C ALA A 48 27.05 3.66 4.73
N MET A 49 26.69 2.96 3.64
CA MET A 49 26.53 1.51 3.62
C MET A 49 27.77 0.76 3.10
N THR A 50 28.57 1.38 2.24
CA THR A 50 29.76 0.74 1.65
C THR A 50 30.75 0.30 2.74
N GLY A 51 31.20 -0.94 2.66
CA GLY A 51 32.15 -1.54 3.59
C GLY A 51 31.57 -1.95 4.95
N LYS A 52 30.27 -1.74 5.20
CA LYS A 52 29.63 -2.16 6.44
C LYS A 52 29.16 -3.62 6.38
N LYS A 53 29.26 -4.31 7.52
CA LYS A 53 28.70 -5.64 7.70
C LYS A 53 27.22 -5.55 8.02
N VAL A 54 26.40 -6.41 7.43
CA VAL A 54 25.00 -6.58 7.82
C VAL A 54 24.96 -7.56 8.99
N LEU A 55 24.47 -7.11 10.13
CA LEU A 55 24.37 -7.92 11.36
C LEU A 55 23.03 -8.64 11.48
N ASP A 56 21.96 -8.01 11.03
CA ASP A 56 20.61 -8.58 11.05
C ASP A 56 19.69 -7.83 10.08
N ALA A 57 18.50 -8.35 9.84
CA ALA A 57 17.40 -7.66 9.17
C ALA A 57 16.13 -7.83 10.01
N ASN A 58 15.38 -6.75 10.23
CA ASN A 58 14.20 -6.76 11.09
C ASN A 58 13.05 -5.99 10.45
N GLN A 59 11.84 -6.12 11.02
CA GLN A 59 10.64 -5.46 10.51
C GLN A 59 9.67 -5.04 11.61
N GLN A 60 8.77 -4.14 11.23
CA GLN A 60 7.57 -3.76 11.98
C GLN A 60 6.52 -3.30 10.97
N GLY A 61 5.43 -4.04 10.86
CA GLY A 61 4.35 -3.78 9.93
C GLY A 61 4.84 -3.74 8.48
N LYS A 62 4.80 -2.56 7.85
CA LYS A 62 5.22 -2.36 6.44
C LYS A 62 6.61 -1.74 6.29
N TYR A 63 7.33 -1.59 7.40
CA TYR A 63 8.71 -1.15 7.42
C TYR A 63 9.63 -2.31 7.74
N PHE A 64 10.83 -2.25 7.18
CA PHE A 64 11.92 -3.18 7.49
C PHE A 64 13.25 -2.43 7.45
N TRP A 65 14.27 -2.99 8.06
CA TRP A 65 15.59 -2.37 8.15
C TRP A 65 16.69 -3.41 8.22
N LEU A 66 17.91 -2.97 7.95
CA LEU A 66 19.12 -3.75 8.23
C LEU A 66 19.79 -3.18 9.48
N ILE A 67 20.21 -4.07 10.38
CA ILE A 67 21.16 -3.71 11.43
C ILE A 67 22.55 -3.82 10.81
N MET A 68 23.34 -2.76 10.92
CA MET A 68 24.67 -2.64 10.33
C MET A 68 25.72 -2.73 11.43
N SER A 69 26.97 -3.05 11.11
CA SER A 69 28.09 -3.09 12.07
C SER A 69 28.31 -1.80 12.84
N SER A 70 27.84 -0.67 12.32
CA SER A 70 27.78 0.62 13.01
C SER A 70 26.66 1.49 12.43
N PRO A 71 26.10 2.45 13.19
CA PRO A 71 25.15 3.44 12.68
C PRO A 71 25.76 4.29 11.54
N PRO A 72 24.95 4.88 10.65
CA PRO A 72 23.49 4.74 10.60
C PRO A 72 23.03 3.39 10.04
N HIS A 73 21.78 3.04 10.36
CA HIS A 73 21.06 1.86 9.87
C HIS A 73 20.06 2.26 8.77
N PRO A 74 19.95 1.48 7.68
CA PRO A 74 19.00 1.80 6.63
C PRO A 74 17.60 1.26 6.96
N VAL A 75 16.60 2.13 6.93
CA VAL A 75 15.17 1.79 7.14
C VAL A 75 14.41 1.99 5.83
N PHE A 76 13.64 1.00 5.46
CA PHE A 76 12.98 0.89 4.16
C PHE A 76 11.45 0.81 4.32
N HIS A 77 10.76 1.37 3.33
CA HIS A 77 9.34 1.14 3.09
C HIS A 77 9.16 0.87 1.60
N LEU A 78 8.49 -0.22 1.22
CA LEU A 78 8.35 -0.62 -0.19
C LEU A 78 7.39 0.28 -0.98
N GLY A 79 6.49 0.99 -0.31
CA GLY A 79 5.46 1.76 -1.00
C GLY A 79 4.48 0.83 -1.70
N MET A 80 4.04 1.16 -2.91
CA MET A 80 3.06 0.33 -3.64
C MET A 80 3.66 -0.72 -4.56
N SER A 81 4.86 -0.46 -5.10
CA SER A 81 5.52 -1.27 -6.14
C SER A 81 6.99 -1.53 -5.86
N GLY A 82 7.55 -0.96 -4.79
CA GLY A 82 8.92 -1.22 -4.43
C GLY A 82 9.13 -2.69 -4.09
N TRP A 83 10.30 -3.21 -4.46
CA TRP A 83 10.66 -4.59 -4.18
C TRP A 83 12.17 -4.73 -4.02
N ILE A 84 12.59 -5.66 -3.15
CA ILE A 84 13.98 -6.08 -3.02
C ILE A 84 14.16 -7.35 -3.85
N HIS A 85 15.01 -7.26 -4.86
CA HIS A 85 15.44 -8.38 -5.69
C HIS A 85 16.78 -8.88 -5.16
N ILE A 86 16.94 -10.19 -5.05
CA ILE A 86 18.21 -10.85 -4.74
C ILE A 86 18.48 -11.84 -5.86
N ARG A 87 19.63 -11.74 -6.51
CA ARG A 87 19.95 -12.58 -7.67
C ARG A 87 19.95 -14.05 -7.28
N GLY A 88 19.23 -14.88 -8.03
CA GLY A 88 19.07 -16.32 -7.77
C GLY A 88 18.00 -16.68 -6.74
N GLU A 89 17.33 -15.69 -6.14
CA GLU A 89 16.19 -15.93 -5.25
C GLU A 89 14.86 -15.61 -5.96
N PRO A 90 13.77 -16.28 -5.58
CA PRO A 90 12.48 -16.07 -6.23
C PRO A 90 11.92 -14.66 -5.94
N ASN A 91 11.85 -13.85 -6.99
CA ASN A 91 11.16 -12.55 -7.00
C ASN A 91 9.64 -12.77 -6.92
N GLY A 92 9.14 -12.98 -5.70
CA GLY A 92 7.72 -13.24 -5.46
C GLY A 92 6.92 -11.94 -5.39
N HIS A 93 6.41 -11.45 -6.50
CA HIS A 93 5.21 -10.61 -6.43
C HIS A 93 4.03 -11.46 -5.95
N TYR A 94 3.07 -10.87 -5.23
CA TYR A 94 1.85 -11.53 -4.73
C TYR A 94 1.00 -12.23 -5.83
N ARG A 95 1.36 -12.03 -7.10
CA ARG A 95 1.04 -12.88 -8.25
C ARG A 95 2.29 -13.00 -9.10
N PRO A 96 3.00 -14.15 -9.11
CA PRO A 96 4.17 -14.31 -9.95
C PRO A 96 3.72 -14.14 -11.41
N LYS A 97 4.31 -13.17 -12.12
CA LYS A 97 4.26 -13.18 -13.58
C LYS A 97 5.39 -14.10 -14.01
N ALA A 98 5.09 -15.05 -14.90
CA ALA A 98 6.14 -15.78 -15.60
C ALA A 98 6.84 -14.78 -16.54
N THR A 99 7.86 -14.09 -16.03
CA THR A 99 8.72 -13.23 -16.83
C THR A 99 10.08 -13.88 -16.98
N LYS A 100 10.68 -13.71 -18.16
CA LYS A 100 12.05 -14.10 -18.49
C LYS A 100 13.06 -13.14 -17.82
N GLU A 101 12.84 -12.78 -16.57
CA GLU A 101 13.53 -11.69 -15.87
C GLU A 101 14.96 -12.04 -15.39
N ASP A 102 15.51 -13.19 -15.79
CA ASP A 102 16.83 -13.64 -15.36
C ASP A 102 18.02 -13.06 -16.18
N GLU A 103 17.78 -12.23 -17.20
CA GLU A 103 18.89 -11.72 -18.05
C GLU A 103 19.37 -10.30 -17.69
N GLU A 104 18.50 -9.36 -17.31
CA GLU A 104 18.91 -7.96 -17.09
C GLU A 104 19.11 -7.62 -15.59
N TRP A 105 20.35 -7.28 -15.23
CA TRP A 105 20.73 -6.94 -13.86
C TRP A 105 21.60 -5.67 -13.79
N PRO A 106 21.33 -4.73 -12.86
CA PRO A 106 20.21 -4.70 -11.91
C PRO A 106 18.85 -4.53 -12.62
N PRO A 107 17.72 -4.82 -11.96
CA PRO A 107 16.39 -4.67 -12.55
C PRO A 107 16.12 -3.25 -13.02
N GLU A 108 15.22 -3.09 -13.99
CA GLU A 108 14.74 -1.78 -14.42
C GLU A 108 14.18 -1.00 -13.21
N PHE A 109 14.34 0.32 -13.21
CA PHE A 109 13.91 1.22 -12.13
C PHE A 109 14.57 0.98 -10.77
N TRP A 110 15.74 0.32 -10.74
CA TRP A 110 16.54 0.20 -9.53
C TRP A 110 16.91 1.57 -8.93
N LYS A 111 16.94 1.65 -7.60
CA LYS A 111 17.27 2.86 -6.82
C LYS A 111 18.53 2.69 -6.00
N PHE A 112 18.84 1.46 -5.59
CA PHE A 112 20.16 1.07 -5.14
C PHE A 112 20.44 -0.38 -5.51
N LYS A 113 21.73 -0.72 -5.60
CA LYS A 113 22.22 -2.10 -5.66
C LYS A 113 23.33 -2.32 -4.65
N LEU A 114 23.44 -3.56 -4.19
CA LEU A 114 24.37 -4.06 -3.19
C LEU A 114 25.08 -5.27 -3.77
N GLU A 115 26.37 -5.38 -3.51
CA GLU A 115 27.19 -6.57 -3.76
C GLU A 115 27.98 -6.88 -2.49
N THR A 116 28.00 -8.15 -2.09
CA THR A 116 28.72 -8.61 -0.91
C THR A 116 30.16 -9.04 -1.22
N ASP A 117 31.00 -9.09 -0.19
CA ASP A 117 32.37 -9.61 -0.25
C ASP A 117 32.48 -11.15 -0.29
N SER A 118 31.37 -11.85 -0.07
CA SER A 118 31.32 -13.32 -0.01
C SER A 118 31.63 -14.02 -1.35
N GLN A 119 31.94 -15.31 -1.28
CA GLN A 119 32.13 -16.20 -2.44
C GLN A 119 31.17 -17.40 -2.32
N PRO A 120 30.22 -17.59 -3.25
CA PRO A 120 29.87 -16.68 -4.35
C PRO A 120 29.31 -15.35 -3.84
N LYS A 121 29.48 -14.29 -4.65
CA LYS A 121 28.94 -12.97 -4.33
C LYS A 121 27.42 -13.01 -4.32
N VAL A 122 26.83 -12.37 -3.32
CA VAL A 122 25.40 -12.04 -3.32
C VAL A 122 25.20 -10.64 -3.86
N GLU A 123 24.28 -10.52 -4.81
CA GLU A 123 23.85 -9.27 -5.40
C GLU A 123 22.37 -9.02 -5.05
N ALA A 124 22.06 -7.81 -4.57
CA ALA A 124 20.70 -7.39 -4.26
C ALA A 124 20.41 -5.99 -4.81
N ALA A 125 19.16 -5.70 -5.16
CA ALA A 125 18.75 -4.39 -5.66
C ALA A 125 17.33 -4.03 -5.19
N PHE A 126 17.10 -2.75 -4.90
CA PHE A 126 15.75 -2.23 -4.70
C PHE A 126 15.27 -1.57 -5.97
N ALA A 127 14.16 -2.05 -6.53
CA ALA A 127 13.50 -1.45 -7.68
C ALA A 127 12.16 -0.87 -7.26
N ASP A 128 11.82 0.31 -7.77
CA ASP A 128 10.51 0.92 -7.54
C ASP A 128 10.06 1.79 -8.72
N PRO A 129 9.31 1.21 -9.66
CA PRO A 129 8.82 1.92 -10.86
C PRO A 129 7.97 3.14 -10.54
N ARG A 130 7.20 3.11 -9.43
CA ARG A 130 6.25 4.20 -9.07
C ARG A 130 6.81 5.20 -8.07
N ARG A 131 8.04 5.01 -7.59
CA ARG A 131 8.75 5.92 -6.66
C ARG A 131 7.96 6.25 -5.38
N PHE A 132 7.22 5.27 -4.85
CA PHE A 132 6.49 5.37 -3.58
C PHE A 132 7.24 4.80 -2.38
N GLY A 133 8.29 4.02 -2.62
CA GLY A 133 9.18 3.53 -1.60
C GLY A 133 9.98 4.66 -0.96
N ARG A 134 10.49 4.42 0.24
CA ARG A 134 11.29 5.38 1.00
C ARG A 134 12.48 4.68 1.63
N ILE A 135 13.63 5.32 1.54
CA ILE A 135 14.89 4.82 2.10
C ILE A 135 15.43 5.88 3.03
N ARG A 136 15.56 5.53 4.31
CA ARG A 136 16.05 6.40 5.39
C ARG A 136 17.36 5.87 5.92
N LEU A 137 18.13 6.77 6.51
CA LEU A 137 19.26 6.42 7.38
C LEU A 137 18.92 6.90 8.78
N VAL A 138 18.85 5.99 9.74
CA VAL A 138 18.64 6.33 11.15
C VAL A 138 19.95 6.19 11.91
N ASN A 139 20.34 7.23 12.64
CA ASN A 139 21.60 7.28 13.36
C ASN A 139 21.35 7.13 14.87
N CYS A 140 21.11 5.89 15.29
CA CYS A 140 20.85 5.50 16.68
C CYS A 140 21.47 4.13 16.97
N ALA A 141 21.46 3.69 18.24
CA ALA A 141 21.78 2.32 18.59
C ALA A 141 20.75 1.35 17.97
N ALA A 142 21.12 0.08 17.79
CA ALA A 142 20.32 -0.88 17.05
C ALA A 142 18.98 -1.20 17.75
N GLU A 143 19.02 -1.27 19.08
CA GLU A 143 17.89 -1.45 19.99
C GLU A 143 16.90 -0.28 19.95
N ASP A 144 17.37 0.92 19.62
CA ASP A 144 16.56 2.15 19.60
C ASP A 144 15.87 2.40 18.27
N ILE A 145 16.12 1.59 17.23
CA ILE A 145 15.57 1.83 15.88
C ILE A 145 14.05 1.96 15.90
N LYS A 146 13.34 1.07 16.62
CA LYS A 146 11.87 1.12 16.75
C LYS A 146 11.36 2.41 17.42
N SER A 147 12.20 3.06 18.22
CA SER A 147 11.92 4.33 18.91
C SER A 147 12.20 5.56 18.05
N THR A 148 12.53 5.39 16.76
CA THR A 148 12.79 6.50 15.82
C THR A 148 11.68 6.64 14.78
N THR A 149 11.46 7.86 14.29
CA THR A 149 10.54 8.13 13.17
C THR A 149 10.99 7.39 11.90
N PRO A 150 10.10 6.67 11.20
CA PRO A 150 8.64 6.62 11.38
C PRO A 150 8.13 5.41 12.19
N LEU A 151 9.03 4.59 12.74
CA LEU A 151 8.65 3.34 13.41
C LEU A 151 7.91 3.57 14.72
N ILE A 152 8.30 4.61 15.48
CA ILE A 152 7.64 5.00 16.73
C ILE A 152 6.16 5.40 16.55
N GLU A 153 5.76 5.82 15.34
CA GLU A 153 4.39 6.23 15.04
C GLU A 153 3.46 5.04 14.71
N ASN A 154 4.02 3.85 14.49
CA ASN A 154 3.26 2.66 14.14
C ASN A 154 2.62 2.04 15.39
N GLY A 155 1.41 1.53 15.21
CA GLY A 155 0.80 0.63 16.18
C GLY A 155 1.52 -0.72 16.22
N PRO A 156 1.17 -1.59 17.19
CA PRO A 156 1.75 -2.92 17.32
C PRO A 156 1.62 -3.71 16.02
N ASP A 157 2.66 -4.49 15.72
CA ASP A 157 2.65 -5.51 14.68
C ASP A 157 1.95 -6.77 15.23
N PRO A 158 0.87 -7.26 14.59
CA PRO A 158 0.08 -8.37 15.13
C PRO A 158 0.81 -9.72 15.13
N VAL A 159 1.94 -9.85 14.43
CA VAL A 159 2.74 -11.09 14.35
C VAL A 159 3.95 -11.03 15.27
N ILE A 160 4.58 -9.86 15.39
CA ILE A 160 5.80 -9.67 16.18
C ILE A 160 5.51 -9.26 17.61
N ASP A 161 4.61 -8.31 17.83
CA ASP A 161 4.37 -7.70 19.15
C ASP A 161 3.15 -8.35 19.83
N LYS A 162 3.11 -9.69 19.88
CA LYS A 162 1.94 -10.48 20.38
C LYS A 162 1.63 -10.27 21.86
N ASP A 163 2.64 -9.91 22.63
CA ASP A 163 2.55 -9.53 24.04
C ASP A 163 1.83 -8.18 24.23
N ILE A 164 1.96 -7.27 23.27
CA ILE A 164 1.27 -5.98 23.25
C ILE A 164 -0.12 -6.11 22.59
N PHE A 165 -0.21 -6.87 21.50
CA PHE A 165 -1.41 -7.05 20.68
C PHE A 165 -2.37 -8.10 21.27
N THR A 166 -2.88 -7.84 22.48
CA THR A 166 -3.85 -8.73 23.15
C THR A 166 -5.30 -8.41 22.75
N ALA A 167 -6.23 -9.31 23.08
CA ALA A 167 -7.65 -9.09 22.85
C ALA A 167 -8.18 -7.89 23.65
N GLU A 168 -7.71 -7.72 24.88
CA GLU A 168 -8.07 -6.61 25.78
C GLU A 168 -7.54 -5.27 25.24
N TRP A 169 -6.30 -5.27 24.74
CA TRP A 169 -5.74 -4.09 24.08
C TRP A 169 -6.57 -3.72 22.84
N LEU A 170 -6.94 -4.72 22.03
CA LEU A 170 -7.73 -4.49 20.82
C LEU A 170 -9.12 -3.95 21.16
N GLU A 171 -9.75 -4.50 22.19
CA GLU A 171 -11.05 -4.04 22.70
C GLU A 171 -11.00 -2.57 23.11
N ALA A 172 -10.04 -2.21 23.97
CA ALA A 172 -9.86 -0.83 24.40
C ALA A 172 -9.66 0.12 23.21
N LYS A 173 -8.88 -0.27 22.20
CA LYS A 173 -8.62 0.56 21.01
C LYS A 173 -9.84 0.66 20.10
N ILE A 174 -10.53 -0.44 19.82
CA ILE A 174 -11.72 -0.46 18.94
C ILE A 174 -12.84 0.39 19.54
N LEU A 175 -13.14 0.21 20.83
CA LEU A 175 -14.23 0.93 21.49
C LEU A 175 -13.92 2.43 21.67
N SER A 176 -12.65 2.83 21.68
CA SER A 176 -12.25 4.25 21.73
C SER A 176 -12.47 5.03 20.44
N LYS A 177 -12.89 4.38 19.35
CA LYS A 177 -13.04 5.00 18.02
C LYS A 177 -14.43 4.79 17.46
N ARG A 178 -14.90 5.77 16.68
CA ARG A 178 -16.12 5.69 15.87
C ARG A 178 -15.75 5.82 14.39
N VAL A 179 -15.22 4.75 13.82
CA VAL A 179 -14.88 4.65 12.39
C VAL A 179 -15.32 3.31 11.82
N PRO A 180 -15.50 3.17 10.50
CA PRO A 180 -15.65 1.86 9.88
C PRO A 180 -14.48 0.94 10.22
N ILE A 181 -14.76 -0.33 10.54
CA ILE A 181 -13.73 -1.29 10.97
C ILE A 181 -12.61 -1.46 9.95
N LYS A 182 -12.93 -1.42 8.65
CA LYS A 182 -11.88 -1.46 7.62
C LYS A 182 -10.95 -0.25 7.71
N GLY A 183 -11.49 0.93 7.98
CA GLY A 183 -10.70 2.15 8.17
C GLY A 183 -9.78 2.03 9.39
N PHE A 184 -10.25 1.42 10.47
CA PHE A 184 -9.45 1.12 11.66
C PHE A 184 -8.28 0.18 11.35
N LEU A 185 -8.55 -0.95 10.69
CA LEU A 185 -7.53 -1.96 10.32
C LEU A 185 -6.45 -1.40 9.37
N LEU A 186 -6.81 -0.46 8.49
CA LEU A 186 -5.86 0.16 7.56
C LEU A 186 -5.00 1.25 8.20
N ASN A 187 -5.36 1.72 9.39
CA ASN A 187 -4.63 2.77 10.07
C ASN A 187 -3.35 2.22 10.72
N GLN A 188 -2.20 2.56 10.15
CA GLN A 188 -0.90 2.03 10.59
C GLN A 188 -0.50 2.46 12.01
N SER A 189 -1.06 3.56 12.54
CA SER A 189 -0.85 3.96 13.95
C SER A 189 -1.74 3.20 14.94
N MET A 190 -2.77 2.50 14.45
CA MET A 190 -3.56 1.59 15.26
C MET A 190 -2.95 0.20 15.20
N ILE A 191 -2.86 -0.38 14.00
CA ILE A 191 -2.27 -1.71 13.78
C ILE A 191 -1.39 -1.60 12.55
N SER A 192 -0.11 -1.95 12.70
CA SER A 192 0.83 -1.86 11.58
C SER A 192 0.79 -3.12 10.72
N GLY A 193 1.15 -3.00 9.45
CA GLY A 193 1.27 -4.17 8.55
C GLY A 193 0.02 -4.51 7.76
N ILE A 194 -1.18 -4.31 8.31
CA ILE A 194 -2.43 -4.62 7.63
C ILE A 194 -2.67 -3.62 6.48
N GLY A 195 -2.90 -4.12 5.26
CA GLY A 195 -3.32 -3.32 4.12
C GLY A 195 -4.65 -3.81 3.54
N ASN A 196 -4.83 -3.60 2.24
CA ASN A 196 -6.14 -3.74 1.62
C ASN A 196 -6.57 -5.19 1.47
N TRP A 197 -5.67 -6.09 1.07
CA TRP A 197 -6.07 -7.49 0.89
C TRP A 197 -6.15 -8.20 2.23
N VAL A 198 -5.20 -7.91 3.15
CA VAL A 198 -5.20 -8.52 4.49
C VAL A 198 -6.44 -8.10 5.26
N SER A 199 -6.85 -6.82 5.18
CA SER A 199 -8.09 -6.37 5.85
C SER A 199 -9.37 -7.00 5.27
N ASP A 200 -9.46 -7.17 3.95
CA ASP A 200 -10.60 -7.88 3.33
C ASP A 200 -10.68 -9.32 3.87
N GLU A 201 -9.54 -10.03 3.92
CA GLU A 201 -9.44 -11.41 4.38
C GLU A 201 -9.76 -11.56 5.88
N ILE A 202 -9.23 -10.67 6.72
CA ILE A 202 -9.51 -10.63 8.16
C ILE A 202 -11.01 -10.46 8.39
N LEU A 203 -11.65 -9.51 7.71
CA LEU A 203 -13.06 -9.20 7.90
C LEU A 203 -13.98 -10.33 7.41
N TYR A 204 -13.56 -11.05 6.37
CA TYR A 204 -14.25 -12.24 5.91
C TYR A 204 -14.19 -13.37 6.96
N ASN A 205 -12.98 -13.68 7.45
CA ASN A 205 -12.77 -14.70 8.49
C ASN A 205 -13.48 -14.34 9.80
N ALA A 206 -13.53 -13.04 10.14
CA ALA A 206 -14.24 -12.54 11.31
C ALA A 206 -15.77 -12.44 11.11
N LYS A 207 -16.27 -12.65 9.88
CA LYS A 207 -17.68 -12.47 9.49
C LYS A 207 -18.22 -11.07 9.76
N LEU A 208 -17.37 -10.05 9.61
CA LEU A 208 -17.68 -8.66 9.91
C LEU A 208 -17.84 -7.84 8.62
N HIS A 209 -18.88 -7.02 8.55
CA HIS A 209 -19.06 -6.08 7.45
C HIS A 209 -18.03 -4.93 7.54
N PRO A 210 -17.33 -4.57 6.45
CA PRO A 210 -16.25 -3.56 6.51
C PRO A 210 -16.71 -2.16 6.92
N GLU A 211 -17.99 -1.84 6.70
CA GLU A 211 -18.60 -0.58 7.14
C GLU A 211 -19.13 -0.59 8.58
N GLN A 212 -19.03 -1.71 9.31
CA GLN A 212 -19.48 -1.74 10.70
C GLN A 212 -18.62 -0.78 11.52
N TYR A 213 -19.25 0.07 12.31
CA TYR A 213 -18.55 1.05 13.14
C TYR A 213 -17.93 0.37 14.37
N THR A 214 -16.67 0.67 14.66
CA THR A 214 -15.89 0.01 15.72
C THR A 214 -16.54 0.05 17.10
N ASN A 215 -17.15 1.18 17.50
CA ASN A 215 -17.80 1.35 18.80
C ASN A 215 -19.13 0.57 18.97
N THR A 216 -19.55 -0.18 17.97
CA THR A 216 -20.80 -0.99 18.00
C THR A 216 -20.51 -2.48 18.23
N PHE A 217 -19.25 -2.84 18.37
CA PHE A 217 -18.83 -4.24 18.48
C PHE A 217 -19.05 -4.74 19.91
N SER A 218 -19.58 -5.96 20.03
CA SER A 218 -19.56 -6.68 21.31
C SER A 218 -18.16 -7.25 21.60
N SER A 219 -17.87 -7.54 22.86
CA SER A 219 -16.59 -8.17 23.24
C SER A 219 -16.35 -9.50 22.50
N GLU A 220 -17.40 -10.27 22.19
CA GLU A 220 -17.26 -11.52 21.42
C GLU A 220 -16.85 -11.25 19.96
N MET A 221 -17.43 -10.23 19.32
CA MET A 221 -17.01 -9.82 17.97
C MET A 221 -15.54 -9.37 17.97
N ILE A 222 -15.10 -8.68 19.01
CA ILE A 222 -13.71 -8.21 19.14
C ILE A 222 -12.76 -9.39 19.33
N LYS A 223 -13.12 -10.37 20.16
CA LYS A 223 -12.36 -11.62 20.31
C LYS A 223 -12.27 -12.40 18.99
N GLN A 224 -13.37 -12.50 18.25
CA GLN A 224 -13.39 -13.14 16.94
C GLN A 224 -12.52 -12.38 15.92
N LEU A 225 -12.57 -11.05 15.93
CA LEU A 225 -11.71 -10.21 15.09
C LEU A 225 -10.24 -10.40 15.45
N HIS A 226 -9.87 -10.39 16.74
CA HIS A 226 -8.51 -10.62 17.21
C HIS A 226 -7.95 -11.95 16.70
N LYS A 227 -8.71 -13.04 16.90
CA LYS A 227 -8.37 -14.38 16.38
C LYS A 227 -8.16 -14.37 14.86
N SER A 228 -9.04 -13.68 14.13
CA SER A 228 -8.98 -13.59 12.67
C SER A 228 -7.78 -12.76 12.19
N ILE A 229 -7.43 -11.68 12.88
CA ILE A 229 -6.21 -10.89 12.61
C ILE A 229 -4.97 -11.77 12.77
N LEU A 230 -4.86 -12.48 13.91
CA LEU A 230 -3.72 -13.35 14.16
C LEU A 230 -3.63 -14.48 13.13
N TYR A 231 -4.74 -15.17 12.86
CA TYR A 231 -4.80 -16.26 11.89
C TYR A 231 -4.35 -15.83 10.49
N VAL A 232 -4.94 -14.76 9.94
CA VAL A 232 -4.63 -14.31 8.58
C VAL A 232 -3.20 -13.78 8.49
N CYS A 233 -2.80 -12.89 9.39
CA CYS A 233 -1.47 -12.28 9.36
C CYS A 233 -0.36 -13.33 9.57
N GLN A 234 -0.52 -14.22 10.55
CA GLN A 234 0.46 -15.27 10.83
C GLN A 234 0.57 -16.25 9.66
N THR A 235 -0.56 -16.75 9.15
CA THR A 235 -0.58 -17.68 8.01
C THR A 235 0.11 -17.06 6.79
N ALA A 236 -0.21 -15.80 6.47
CA ALA A 236 0.40 -15.13 5.33
C ALA A 236 1.92 -14.90 5.52
N VAL A 237 2.36 -14.59 6.73
CA VAL A 237 3.79 -14.42 7.08
C VAL A 237 4.53 -15.76 7.03
N ASP A 238 3.97 -16.83 7.57
CA ASP A 238 4.58 -18.16 7.58
C ASP A 238 4.76 -18.71 6.15
N LEU A 239 3.82 -18.37 5.27
CA LEU A 239 3.89 -18.68 3.84
C LEU A 239 4.72 -17.67 3.04
N LEU A 240 5.38 -16.70 3.70
CA LEU A 240 6.21 -15.66 3.09
C LEU A 240 5.49 -14.92 1.95
N GLY A 241 4.19 -14.63 2.12
CA GLY A 241 3.36 -13.98 1.12
C GLY A 241 3.23 -14.72 -0.21
N ASP A 242 3.59 -16.01 -0.25
CA ASP A 242 3.42 -16.87 -1.42
C ASP A 242 1.94 -17.25 -1.56
N SER A 243 1.22 -16.43 -2.30
CA SER A 243 -0.22 -16.57 -2.47
C SER A 243 -0.65 -17.89 -3.12
N SER A 244 0.24 -18.56 -3.86
CA SER A 244 -0.05 -19.88 -4.43
C SER A 244 -0.27 -20.97 -3.36
N LYS A 245 0.14 -20.68 -2.11
CA LYS A 245 0.01 -21.58 -0.96
C LYS A 245 -1.06 -21.12 0.03
N PHE A 246 -1.74 -20.01 -0.23
CA PHE A 246 -2.82 -19.55 0.65
C PHE A 246 -3.99 -20.54 0.57
N PRO A 247 -4.74 -20.73 1.68
CA PRO A 247 -5.89 -21.62 1.71
C PRO A 247 -6.90 -21.32 0.58
N ASP A 248 -7.42 -22.36 -0.07
CA ASP A 248 -8.25 -22.23 -1.28
C ASP A 248 -9.53 -21.40 -1.04
N GLU A 249 -10.04 -21.42 0.19
CA GLU A 249 -11.24 -20.72 0.62
C GLU A 249 -11.03 -19.22 0.88
N TRP A 250 -9.78 -18.74 0.94
CA TRP A 250 -9.49 -17.33 1.17
C TRP A 250 -10.01 -16.44 0.05
N LEU A 251 -10.58 -15.28 0.41
CA LEU A 251 -11.02 -14.28 -0.56
C LEU A 251 -9.89 -13.85 -1.49
N PHE A 252 -8.64 -13.88 -1.01
CA PHE A 252 -7.46 -13.52 -1.76
C PHE A 252 -7.36 -14.22 -3.13
N ASN A 253 -7.70 -15.50 -3.18
CA ASN A 253 -7.57 -16.31 -4.39
C ASN A 253 -8.61 -15.93 -5.46
N HIS A 254 -9.73 -15.37 -5.03
CA HIS A 254 -10.88 -15.07 -5.89
C HIS A 254 -11.05 -13.56 -6.17
N ARG A 255 -10.41 -12.69 -5.37
CA ARG A 255 -10.48 -11.24 -5.52
C ARG A 255 -9.65 -10.72 -6.71
N GLY A 256 -10.10 -9.65 -7.35
CA GLY A 256 -9.34 -8.95 -8.39
C GLY A 256 -9.25 -9.71 -9.72
N VAL A 257 -10.07 -10.75 -9.90
CA VAL A 257 -10.32 -11.34 -11.22
C VAL A 257 -11.22 -10.35 -11.99
N LYS A 258 -10.76 -9.84 -13.13
CA LYS A 258 -11.59 -8.97 -13.97
C LYS A 258 -12.62 -9.84 -14.67
N SER A 259 -13.84 -9.92 -14.13
CA SER A 259 -14.97 -10.42 -14.92
C SER A 259 -15.24 -9.43 -16.05
N LYS A 260 -15.34 -9.92 -17.30
CA LYS A 260 -15.70 -9.11 -18.48
C LYS A 260 -17.12 -8.54 -18.39
N THR A 261 -17.91 -9.02 -17.44
CA THR A 261 -19.24 -8.53 -17.08
C THR A 261 -19.21 -8.06 -15.63
N LYS A 262 -19.95 -7.00 -15.26
CA LYS A 262 -20.11 -6.48 -13.88
C LYS A 262 -20.71 -7.50 -12.87
N ALA A 263 -20.73 -8.80 -13.19
CA ALA A 263 -21.27 -9.86 -12.37
C ALA A 263 -20.40 -10.12 -11.14
N ALA A 264 -21.07 -10.34 -10.01
CA ALA A 264 -20.49 -10.83 -8.77
C ALA A 264 -19.61 -12.07 -9.05
N ILE A 265 -18.35 -12.01 -8.62
CA ILE A 265 -17.45 -13.17 -8.68
C ILE A 265 -17.90 -14.11 -7.55
N THR A 266 -17.97 -15.40 -7.82
CA THR A 266 -18.51 -16.37 -6.86
C THR A 266 -17.36 -17.15 -6.24
N LEU A 267 -17.40 -17.41 -4.94
CA LEU A 267 -16.47 -18.30 -4.25
C LEU A 267 -16.71 -19.78 -4.62
N PRO A 268 -15.76 -20.70 -4.36
CA PRO A 268 -15.94 -22.14 -4.64
C PRO A 268 -17.19 -22.74 -3.99
N ASN A 269 -17.63 -22.18 -2.85
CA ASN A 269 -18.84 -22.60 -2.14
C ASN A 269 -20.15 -21.97 -2.69
N GLY A 270 -20.11 -21.23 -3.80
CA GLY A 270 -21.29 -20.60 -4.41
C GLY A 270 -21.65 -19.22 -3.85
N ALA A 271 -20.93 -18.70 -2.86
CA ALA A 271 -21.22 -17.39 -2.28
C ALA A 271 -20.80 -16.23 -3.22
N LYS A 272 -21.69 -15.25 -3.42
CA LYS A 272 -21.44 -14.08 -4.28
C LYS A 272 -20.57 -13.04 -3.57
N MET A 273 -19.54 -12.55 -4.26
CA MET A 273 -18.72 -11.42 -3.83
C MET A 273 -19.17 -10.12 -4.51
N ILE A 274 -19.16 -9.03 -3.74
CA ILE A 274 -19.37 -7.67 -4.23
C ILE A 274 -18.15 -6.80 -3.92
N TYR A 275 -18.03 -5.69 -4.64
CA TYR A 275 -17.06 -4.65 -4.34
C TYR A 275 -17.77 -3.39 -3.90
N LEU A 276 -17.35 -2.84 -2.76
CA LEU A 276 -17.81 -1.56 -2.24
C LEU A 276 -16.62 -0.71 -1.80
N THR A 277 -16.84 0.59 -1.60
CA THR A 277 -15.78 1.52 -1.17
C THR A 277 -15.98 1.88 0.29
N VAL A 278 -15.01 1.53 1.16
CA VAL A 278 -15.00 1.94 2.57
C VAL A 278 -13.71 2.68 2.85
N ALA A 279 -13.80 3.81 3.55
CA ALA A 279 -12.63 4.64 3.88
C ALA A 279 -11.76 4.95 2.64
N SER A 280 -12.40 5.28 1.51
CA SER A 280 -11.74 5.55 0.22
C SER A 280 -10.88 4.39 -0.33
N ARG A 281 -11.23 3.15 0.02
CA ARG A 281 -10.55 1.92 -0.43
C ARG A 281 -11.58 0.87 -0.88
N SER A 282 -11.26 0.19 -1.97
CA SER A 282 -12.09 -0.90 -2.48
C SER A 282 -12.04 -2.10 -1.54
N SER A 283 -13.20 -2.69 -1.26
CA SER A 283 -13.38 -3.80 -0.34
C SER A 283 -14.11 -4.93 -1.04
N CYS A 284 -13.52 -6.12 -1.02
CA CYS A 284 -14.18 -7.34 -1.44
C CYS A 284 -15.01 -7.88 -0.27
N VAL A 285 -16.30 -8.11 -0.47
CA VAL A 285 -17.24 -8.49 0.58
C VAL A 285 -18.11 -9.63 0.10
N VAL A 286 -18.40 -10.58 0.99
CA VAL A 286 -19.37 -11.66 0.77
C VAL A 286 -20.62 -11.38 1.60
N PRO A 287 -21.70 -10.80 1.02
CA PRO A 287 -22.85 -10.31 1.80
C PRO A 287 -23.60 -11.40 2.58
N SER A 288 -23.56 -12.65 2.11
CA SER A 288 -24.17 -13.78 2.83
C SER A 288 -23.44 -14.11 4.15
N VAL A 289 -22.16 -13.77 4.26
CA VAL A 289 -21.29 -14.05 5.41
C VAL A 289 -21.13 -12.80 6.28
N GLN A 290 -20.85 -11.65 5.65
CA GLN A 290 -20.53 -10.40 6.33
C GLN A 290 -21.77 -9.51 6.40
N LYS A 291 -22.59 -9.70 7.43
CA LYS A 291 -23.81 -8.91 7.64
C LYS A 291 -23.51 -7.67 8.47
N LYS A 292 -24.11 -6.54 8.08
CA LYS A 292 -24.08 -5.31 8.89
C LYS A 292 -25.05 -5.49 10.05
N ILE A 293 -24.60 -5.17 11.26
CA ILE A 293 -25.47 -5.20 12.43
C ILE A 293 -26.31 -3.93 12.40
N VAL A 294 -27.63 -4.11 12.40
CA VAL A 294 -28.58 -3.01 12.57
C VAL A 294 -28.67 -2.73 14.06
N GLU A 295 -28.33 -1.52 14.49
CA GLU A 295 -28.63 -1.06 15.84
C GLU A 295 -30.15 -1.04 16.00
N PHE A 296 -30.70 -1.90 16.85
CA PHE A 296 -32.05 -1.70 17.34
C PHE A 296 -31.99 -0.61 18.43
N PRO A 297 -32.78 0.47 18.35
CA PRO A 297 -32.90 1.41 19.45
C PRO A 297 -33.23 0.66 20.74
N ALA A 298 -32.59 1.05 21.85
CA ALA A 298 -32.70 0.39 23.15
C ALA A 298 -34.11 0.43 23.80
N ASP A 299 -35.14 0.87 23.07
CA ASP A 299 -36.51 1.05 23.56
C ASP A 299 -37.52 0.04 22.99
N VAL A 300 -37.08 -1.10 22.44
CA VAL A 300 -37.98 -2.23 22.21
C VAL A 300 -37.99 -3.11 23.46
N LYS A 301 -39.02 -2.94 24.29
CA LYS A 301 -39.29 -3.81 25.44
C LYS A 301 -39.32 -5.27 24.99
N LYS A 302 -38.73 -6.13 25.81
CA LYS A 302 -38.59 -7.59 25.63
C LYS A 302 -39.91 -8.38 25.72
N GLU A 303 -41.05 -7.75 25.44
CA GLU A 303 -42.39 -8.35 25.61
C GLU A 303 -43.07 -8.73 24.29
N ASP A 304 -42.54 -8.37 23.12
CA ASP A 304 -43.17 -8.71 21.82
C ASP A 304 -42.52 -9.90 21.09
N LEU A 305 -41.76 -10.75 21.79
CA LEU A 305 -41.17 -11.98 21.22
C LEU A 305 -41.79 -13.26 21.81
N ASN A 306 -43.09 -13.24 22.09
CA ASN A 306 -43.83 -14.46 22.36
C ASN A 306 -45.25 -14.41 21.78
N GLY A 307 -45.41 -14.97 20.60
CA GLY A 307 -46.71 -15.15 19.93
C GLY A 307 -46.49 -16.03 18.70
N GLY A 308 -46.78 -17.33 18.86
CA GLY A 308 -46.59 -18.35 17.84
C GLY A 308 -47.60 -18.29 16.69
N GLU A 309 -47.18 -18.94 15.61
CA GLU A 309 -47.90 -19.70 14.58
C GLU A 309 -49.23 -19.17 13.99
N ASP A 310 -49.20 -19.11 12.64
CA ASP A 310 -50.26 -19.22 11.64
C ASP A 310 -51.28 -18.07 11.45
N ALA A 311 -51.15 -17.37 10.31
CA ALA A 311 -52.14 -17.36 9.22
C ALA A 311 -51.82 -16.28 8.14
N GLU A 312 -52.09 -16.65 6.89
CA GLU A 312 -51.95 -15.86 5.66
C GLU A 312 -52.57 -14.44 5.72
N SER A 313 -51.91 -13.45 5.11
CA SER A 313 -52.55 -12.52 4.16
C SER A 313 -51.55 -11.55 3.53
N GLU A 314 -51.50 -11.55 2.20
CA GLU A 314 -50.90 -10.50 1.38
C GLU A 314 -51.60 -9.15 1.61
N LYS A 315 -50.87 -8.07 1.91
CA LYS A 315 -51.26 -6.70 1.52
C LYS A 315 -50.05 -5.82 1.20
N GLU A 316 -49.96 -5.41 -0.06
CA GLU A 316 -49.21 -4.26 -0.54
C GLU A 316 -49.67 -2.96 0.15
N ILE A 317 -48.74 -2.07 0.51
CA ILE A 317 -49.05 -0.67 0.82
C ILE A 317 -48.09 0.26 0.06
N LYS A 318 -48.67 1.01 -0.89
CA LYS A 318 -48.03 2.09 -1.68
C LYS A 318 -47.87 3.40 -0.86
N PRO A 319 -46.90 4.26 -1.21
CA PRO A 319 -46.60 5.49 -0.44
C PRO A 319 -47.59 6.62 -0.76
N LYS A 320 -48.02 7.37 0.27
CA LYS A 320 -48.85 8.58 0.14
C LYS A 320 -47.98 9.84 0.02
N ALA A 321 -48.26 10.63 -1.01
CA ALA A 321 -47.78 11.99 -1.22
C ALA A 321 -48.44 12.99 -0.25
N ARG A 322 -47.76 14.11 0.04
CA ARG A 322 -48.32 15.25 0.77
C ARG A 322 -48.21 16.52 -0.09
N ALA A 323 -49.34 17.17 -0.28
CA ALA A 323 -49.56 18.27 -1.20
C ALA A 323 -49.17 19.64 -0.63
N SER A 324 -48.86 20.52 -1.59
CA SER A 324 -48.51 21.95 -1.51
C SER A 324 -49.63 22.86 -0.99
N ASN A 325 -49.25 23.98 -0.37
CA ASN A 325 -50.11 25.16 -0.26
C ASN A 325 -49.37 26.42 -0.78
N LYS A 326 -50.07 27.24 -1.57
CA LYS A 326 -49.58 28.42 -2.31
C LYS A 326 -50.42 29.66 -1.92
N ARG A 327 -49.78 30.85 -1.91
CA ARG A 327 -50.24 32.23 -2.27
C ARG A 327 -49.50 33.26 -1.38
N LYS A 328 -49.08 34.47 -1.80
CA LYS A 328 -49.24 35.29 -3.02
C LYS A 328 -48.10 36.36 -3.08
N ALA A 329 -47.97 36.99 -4.25
CA ALA A 329 -46.83 37.79 -4.77
C ALA A 329 -46.80 39.29 -4.41
N VAL A 330 -45.62 39.93 -4.56
CA VAL A 330 -45.41 41.31 -5.07
C VAL A 330 -44.11 41.35 -5.89
N VAL A 331 -44.13 42.09 -7.01
CA VAL A 331 -43.08 42.35 -8.00
C VAL A 331 -42.38 43.68 -7.68
N VAL A 332 -41.06 43.77 -7.81
CA VAL A 332 -40.31 44.98 -8.24
C VAL A 332 -39.04 44.53 -9.00
N GLU A 333 -38.70 45.29 -10.04
CA GLU A 333 -37.73 45.09 -11.11
C GLU A 333 -36.23 45.24 -10.74
N ASP A 334 -35.40 44.68 -11.65
CA ASP A 334 -34.05 45.04 -12.12
C ASP A 334 -32.86 45.24 -11.16
N GLU A 335 -31.83 44.41 -11.33
CA GLU A 335 -30.55 44.82 -11.97
C GLU A 335 -29.63 43.61 -12.24
N GLU A 336 -28.89 43.71 -13.34
CA GLU A 336 -27.93 42.75 -13.93
C GLU A 336 -26.72 42.44 -13.03
N VAL A 337 -26.16 41.21 -13.10
CA VAL A 337 -24.75 40.95 -13.47
C VAL A 337 -24.63 39.53 -14.06
N VAL A 338 -23.96 39.49 -15.22
CA VAL A 338 -23.82 38.39 -16.17
C VAL A 338 -22.70 37.40 -15.78
N LYS A 339 -22.93 36.11 -16.08
CA LYS A 339 -21.93 35.03 -16.12
C LYS A 339 -20.98 35.20 -17.30
N ALA A 340 -19.67 35.10 -17.07
CA ALA A 340 -18.71 34.86 -18.13
C ALA A 340 -18.44 33.35 -18.28
N GLU A 341 -18.88 32.78 -19.40
CA GLU A 341 -18.30 31.62 -20.08
C GLU A 341 -17.33 32.16 -21.14
N GLU A 342 -16.15 31.55 -21.30
CA GLU A 342 -15.27 31.81 -22.45
C GLU A 342 -15.39 30.66 -23.46
N GLU A 343 -15.74 31.04 -24.69
CA GLU A 343 -15.86 30.22 -25.90
C GLU A 343 -14.51 30.01 -26.61
N GLU A 344 -14.42 28.85 -27.30
CA GLU A 344 -13.52 28.63 -28.43
C GLU A 344 -13.98 29.41 -29.68
N LEU A 345 -13.04 29.85 -30.51
CA LEU A 345 -13.30 30.22 -31.91
C LEU A 345 -12.24 29.61 -32.85
N ASP A 346 -12.74 29.09 -33.97
CA ASP A 346 -12.06 28.35 -35.03
C ASP A 346 -11.83 29.24 -36.29
N LYS A 347 -10.91 28.74 -37.16
CA LYS A 347 -10.70 29.00 -38.61
C LYS A 347 -9.72 30.10 -39.06
N ASP A 348 -8.64 29.69 -39.73
CA ASP A 348 -8.62 29.55 -41.21
C ASP A 348 -7.26 29.01 -41.74
N GLU A 349 -7.32 28.11 -42.72
CA GLU A 349 -6.20 27.58 -43.54
C GLU A 349 -6.22 28.29 -44.92
N PRO A 350 -5.11 28.37 -45.67
CA PRO A 350 -5.03 27.44 -46.82
C PRO A 350 -3.62 26.94 -47.21
N LYS A 351 -3.65 25.80 -47.91
CA LYS A 351 -2.54 24.99 -48.45
C LYS A 351 -1.78 25.62 -49.64
N GLY A 352 -0.50 25.29 -49.79
CA GLY A 352 0.24 25.41 -51.05
C GLY A 352 1.63 24.76 -51.07
N LYS A 353 1.85 23.80 -51.99
CA LYS A 353 3.07 22.99 -52.23
C LYS A 353 4.20 23.78 -52.93
N ALA A 354 5.48 23.45 -52.68
CA ALA A 354 6.49 22.97 -53.67
C ALA A 354 7.99 23.35 -53.40
N LYS A 355 8.83 22.29 -53.41
CA LYS A 355 10.16 22.09 -54.06
C LYS A 355 11.34 23.10 -53.95
N LYS A 356 12.49 22.53 -53.54
CA LYS A 356 13.91 22.66 -54.02
C LYS A 356 14.54 24.07 -54.16
N ALA A 357 15.70 24.28 -53.52
CA ALA A 357 17.04 24.30 -54.17
C ALA A 357 18.20 24.76 -53.25
N LYS A 358 19.32 24.02 -53.39
CA LYS A 358 20.77 24.32 -53.25
C LYS A 358 21.23 25.78 -52.98
N SER A 359 22.18 25.95 -52.05
CA SER A 359 23.57 26.36 -52.36
C SER A 359 24.52 26.24 -51.15
N THR A 360 25.76 25.81 -51.42
CA THR A 360 26.94 25.72 -50.54
C THR A 360 27.99 26.78 -50.98
N PRO A 361 29.27 26.76 -50.54
CA PRO A 361 29.84 27.41 -49.34
C PRO A 361 31.07 28.31 -49.68
N LYS A 362 31.71 28.95 -48.67
CA LYS A 362 33.13 29.43 -48.59
C LYS A 362 33.27 30.32 -47.34
N ALA A 363 34.37 30.47 -46.58
CA ALA A 363 35.78 30.07 -46.61
C ALA A 363 36.29 30.13 -45.13
N LYS A 364 37.09 29.20 -44.58
CA LYS A 364 38.56 28.98 -44.64
C LYS A 364 39.44 30.03 -43.91
N ILE A 365 40.37 29.48 -43.08
CA ILE A 365 41.65 30.01 -42.54
C ILE A 365 41.55 30.61 -41.11
N GLY A 366 42.39 30.29 -40.11
CA GLY A 366 43.62 29.51 -40.08
C GLY A 366 44.09 29.20 -38.64
N LYS A 367 45.01 28.24 -38.52
CA LYS A 367 45.71 27.82 -37.30
C LYS A 367 46.78 28.85 -36.89
N VAL A 368 46.96 29.07 -35.59
CA VAL A 368 48.27 29.38 -34.99
C VAL A 368 48.43 28.58 -33.70
N LYS A 369 49.67 28.16 -33.43
CA LYS A 369 50.14 27.18 -32.46
C LYS A 369 51.23 27.86 -31.62
N ILE A 370 51.46 27.38 -30.38
CA ILE A 370 52.69 27.52 -29.54
C ILE A 370 52.73 28.85 -28.70
N LYS A 371 53.09 28.94 -27.41
CA LYS A 371 54.10 28.25 -26.55
C LYS A 371 53.77 28.39 -25.04
N LYS A 372 54.25 27.44 -24.24
CA LYS A 372 54.49 27.54 -22.79
C LYS A 372 55.58 28.59 -22.48
N ALA A 373 55.47 29.23 -21.31
CA ALA A 373 56.61 29.63 -20.49
C ALA A 373 56.23 29.54 -19.00
N SER A 374 57.17 29.02 -18.22
CA SER A 374 57.18 28.88 -16.76
C SER A 374 58.04 30.00 -16.14
N SER A 375 57.88 30.14 -14.83
CA SER A 375 58.80 30.63 -13.77
C SER A 375 58.73 32.09 -13.27
N GLU A 376 58.76 32.15 -11.92
CA GLU A 376 59.17 33.21 -10.99
C GLU A 376 58.17 34.35 -10.70
N ASP A 377 57.46 34.24 -9.56
CA ASP A 377 57.87 34.79 -8.25
C ASP A 377 57.28 33.96 -7.09
#